data_AF-A0A6M3L1V4-F1
#
_entry.id   AF-A0A6M3L1V4-F1
#
_cell.length_a   1.000
_cell.length_b   1.000
_cell.length_c   1.000
_cell.angle_alpha   90.00
_cell.angle_beta   90.00
_cell.angle_gamma   90.00
#
_symmetry.space_group_name_H-M   'P 1'
#
loop_
_entity.id
_entity.type
_entity.pdbx_description
1 polymer ?
#
loop_
_entity_poly.entity_id
_entity_poly.type
_entity_poly.pdbx_seq_one_letter_code
_entity_poly.pdbx_strand_id
1 'polypeptide(L)'
;MTGTSYTTANSNVTTNGTCLAWNYWVDYGNASTAANTWVYWNDSTTYIPCNLQFKDQHLVSWEPETEEQKQLRLVSEELARVAEQERLEKQRQAEEKALQLLLDNLEENQVEIFKKTGCFVVTSQSGKKYRINKGRSSNVEELKEDGTTEKRMCFHPELWVPDYDTMLAQKLMLEFSEQEARRVANFS
;
A
#
# COMPACT_ATOMS: atom_id res chain seq x y z
N MET A 1 -30.72 -3.12 -49.99
CA MET A 1 -29.39 -3.26 -49.36
C MET A 1 -28.95 -1.88 -48.93
N THR A 2 -29.27 -1.49 -47.70
CA THR A 2 -28.96 -0.18 -47.14
C THR A 2 -27.97 -0.40 -45.99
N GLY A 3 -26.73 0.03 -46.21
CA GLY A 3 -25.67 0.00 -45.20
C GLY A 3 -25.84 1.17 -44.23
N THR A 4 -25.74 0.86 -42.93
CA THR A 4 -25.77 1.86 -41.87
C THR A 4 -24.34 2.22 -41.50
N SER A 5 -23.93 3.45 -41.82
CA SER A 5 -22.67 4.06 -41.39
C SER A 5 -22.80 4.58 -39.95
N TYR A 6 -21.84 4.25 -39.09
CA TYR A 6 -21.75 4.76 -37.72
C TYR A 6 -20.93 6.06 -37.71
N THR A 7 -21.48 7.13 -37.14
CA THR A 7 -20.77 8.41 -36.93
C THR A 7 -20.29 8.48 -35.49
N THR A 8 -18.99 8.48 -35.27
CA THR A 8 -18.37 8.71 -33.94
C THR A 8 -18.37 10.21 -33.64
N ALA A 9 -19.13 10.64 -32.63
CA ALA A 9 -19.08 12.00 -32.13
C ALA A 9 -18.08 12.08 -30.97
N ASN A 10 -16.96 12.78 -31.20
CA ASN A 10 -16.00 13.15 -30.16
C ASN A 10 -16.61 14.26 -29.29
N SER A 11 -16.76 14.01 -27.99
CA SER A 11 -17.12 15.03 -27.01
C SER A 11 -15.89 15.46 -26.19
N ASN A 12 -15.41 16.67 -26.47
CA ASN A 12 -14.45 17.36 -25.63
C ASN A 12 -15.16 17.79 -24.33
N VAL A 13 -14.70 17.30 -23.17
CA VAL A 13 -15.20 17.73 -21.86
C VAL A 13 -14.33 18.86 -21.34
N THR A 14 -14.93 20.06 -21.28
CA THR A 14 -14.37 21.21 -20.56
C THR A 14 -14.74 21.07 -19.08
N THR A 15 -13.74 20.95 -18.21
CA THR A 15 -13.93 20.90 -16.75
C THR A 15 -14.25 22.28 -16.21
N ASN A 16 -15.52 22.55 -15.89
CA ASN A 16 -15.90 23.61 -14.95
C ASN A 16 -16.42 22.95 -13.68
N GLY A 17 -15.67 23.12 -12.59
CA GLY A 17 -16.04 22.63 -11.27
C GLY A 17 -17.26 23.36 -10.71
N THR A 18 -18.11 22.62 -10.01
CA THR A 18 -18.45 22.82 -8.58
C THR A 18 -19.47 21.75 -8.17
N CYS A 19 -19.07 20.84 -7.29
CA CYS A 19 -19.90 19.83 -6.65
C CYS A 19 -20.25 20.28 -5.23
N LEU A 20 -21.50 20.66 -4.94
CA LEU A 20 -21.93 21.05 -3.58
C LEU A 20 -22.61 19.94 -2.77
N ALA A 21 -22.81 18.74 -3.33
CA ALA A 21 -23.22 17.57 -2.55
C ALA A 21 -22.01 16.82 -1.93
N TRP A 22 -20.83 16.94 -2.56
CA TRP A 22 -19.61 16.24 -2.11
C TRP A 22 -18.76 17.06 -1.12
N ASN A 23 -19.01 18.36 -0.99
CA ASN A 23 -18.26 19.24 -0.10
C ASN A 23 -18.57 19.06 1.41
N TYR A 24 -19.49 18.16 1.78
CA TYR A 24 -19.75 17.85 3.20
C TYR A 24 -18.95 16.66 3.73
N TRP A 25 -18.20 15.96 2.87
CA TRP A 25 -17.41 14.79 3.26
C TRP A 25 -15.93 15.08 3.54
N VAL A 26 -15.48 16.30 3.26
CA VAL A 26 -14.10 16.72 3.49
C VAL A 26 -14.08 18.13 4.06
N ASP A 27 -14.28 18.21 5.38
CA ASP A 27 -13.46 19.13 6.16
C ASP A 27 -13.33 18.64 7.61
N TYR A 28 -12.17 18.94 8.17
CA TYR A 28 -11.51 18.29 9.29
C TYR A 28 -12.28 18.26 10.63
N GLY A 29 -12.13 17.14 11.34
CA GLY A 29 -11.97 17.15 12.79
C GLY A 29 -13.22 17.38 13.63
N ASN A 30 -14.13 16.41 13.66
CA ASN A 30 -14.69 15.84 14.90
C ASN A 30 -15.73 14.79 14.52
N ALA A 31 -15.78 13.70 15.28
CA ALA A 31 -16.84 12.72 15.20
C ALA A 31 -18.18 13.38 15.56
N SER A 32 -18.89 13.89 14.55
CA SER A 32 -20.31 14.19 14.69
C SER A 32 -21.08 12.95 14.29
N THR A 33 -21.78 12.38 15.26
CA THR A 33 -22.82 11.38 15.10
C THR A 33 -23.85 11.85 14.07
N ALA A 34 -23.66 11.48 12.81
CA ALA A 34 -24.62 11.73 11.74
C ALA A 34 -25.82 10.77 11.90
N ALA A 35 -26.64 10.99 12.92
CA ALA A 35 -27.82 10.17 13.18
C ALA A 35 -28.96 10.40 12.16
N ASN A 36 -28.87 11.42 11.30
CA ASN A 36 -30.02 11.89 10.52
C ASN A 36 -29.77 12.03 9.00
N THR A 37 -28.72 11.42 8.43
CA THR A 37 -28.52 11.43 6.98
C THR A 37 -29.65 10.72 6.23
N TRP A 38 -30.22 9.66 6.82
CA TRP A 38 -31.36 8.94 6.24
C TRP A 38 -32.63 9.80 6.15
N VAL A 39 -32.86 10.68 7.12
CA VAL A 39 -34.04 11.56 7.15
C VAL A 39 -33.98 12.58 6.00
N TYR A 40 -32.81 13.17 5.73
CA TYR A 40 -32.66 14.12 4.63
C TYR A 40 -32.83 13.51 3.24
N TRP A 41 -32.47 12.24 3.06
CA TRP A 41 -32.68 11.53 1.79
C TRP A 41 -34.14 11.15 1.55
N ASN A 42 -34.94 11.05 2.62
CA ASN A 42 -36.31 10.53 2.57
C ASN A 42 -37.38 11.57 2.94
N ASP A 43 -36.99 12.77 3.36
CA ASP A 43 -37.89 13.87 3.68
C ASP A 43 -38.33 14.61 2.41
N SER A 44 -39.55 14.30 1.97
CA SER A 44 -40.19 14.95 0.82
C SER A 44 -40.62 16.41 1.05
N THR A 45 -40.39 16.96 2.25
CA THR A 45 -40.95 18.26 2.67
C THR A 45 -39.95 19.42 2.61
N THR A 46 -38.67 19.15 2.36
CA THR A 46 -37.69 20.24 2.21
C THR A 46 -37.72 20.78 0.77
N TYR A 47 -38.48 21.85 0.56
CA TYR A 47 -38.51 22.59 -0.69
C TYR A 47 -37.16 23.29 -0.91
N ILE A 48 -36.27 22.64 -1.67
CA ILE A 48 -35.07 23.27 -2.21
C ILE A 48 -35.48 23.95 -3.52
N PRO A 49 -35.44 25.30 -3.64
CA PRO A 49 -35.67 25.96 -4.92
C PRO A 49 -34.44 25.74 -5.79
N CYS A 50 -34.37 24.57 -6.40
CA CYS A 50 -33.33 24.26 -7.35
C CYS A 50 -33.85 24.56 -8.74
N ASN A 51 -33.31 25.62 -9.37
CA ASN A 51 -33.30 25.76 -10.84
C ASN A 51 -32.38 24.69 -11.48
N LEU A 52 -32.40 23.47 -10.97
CA LEU A 52 -31.90 22.30 -11.66
C LEU A 52 -33.00 21.89 -12.62
N GLN A 53 -32.85 22.26 -13.89
CA GLN A 53 -33.30 21.34 -14.93
C GLN A 53 -32.64 20.00 -14.60
N PHE A 54 -33.42 19.08 -14.02
CA PHE A 54 -33.09 17.68 -14.02
C PHE A 54 -32.96 17.30 -15.49
N LYS A 55 -31.75 17.43 -16.06
CA LYS A 55 -31.40 16.64 -17.23
C LYS A 55 -31.65 15.22 -16.77
N ASP A 56 -32.62 14.59 -17.42
CA ASP A 56 -33.10 13.25 -17.15
C ASP A 56 -32.00 12.45 -16.46
N GLN A 57 -32.17 12.21 -15.16
CA GLN A 57 -31.37 11.21 -14.49
C GLN A 57 -31.71 9.93 -15.24
N HIS A 58 -30.86 9.55 -16.18
CA HIS A 58 -30.92 8.26 -16.82
C HIS A 58 -30.83 7.26 -15.67
N LEU A 59 -31.99 6.73 -15.27
CA LEU A 59 -32.07 5.59 -14.39
C LEU A 59 -31.15 4.56 -15.03
N VAL A 60 -30.06 4.20 -14.36
CA VAL A 60 -29.22 3.09 -14.79
C VAL A 60 -30.15 1.90 -14.81
N SER A 61 -30.57 1.52 -16.01
CA SER A 61 -31.34 0.32 -16.23
C SER A 61 -30.38 -0.81 -15.92
N TRP A 62 -30.58 -1.44 -14.75
CA TRP A 62 -29.90 -2.68 -14.41
C TRP A 62 -30.48 -3.75 -15.34
N GLU A 63 -29.89 -3.88 -16.53
CA GLU A 63 -30.16 -5.04 -17.37
C GLU A 63 -29.68 -6.28 -16.60
N PRO A 64 -30.54 -7.30 -16.45
CA PRO A 64 -30.14 -8.51 -15.75
C PRO A 64 -28.98 -9.16 -16.51
N GLU A 65 -27.91 -9.46 -15.77
CA GLU A 65 -26.73 -10.14 -16.31
C GLU A 65 -27.16 -11.42 -17.04
N THR A 66 -26.71 -11.59 -18.28
CA THR A 66 -26.93 -12.84 -19.04
C THR A 66 -26.22 -14.01 -18.36
N GLU A 67 -26.69 -15.24 -18.57
CA GLU A 67 -26.04 -16.40 -17.97
C GLU A 67 -24.58 -16.53 -18.39
N GLU A 68 -24.25 -16.18 -19.65
CA GLU A 68 -22.86 -16.20 -20.13
C GLU A 68 -21.97 -15.19 -19.38
N GLN A 69 -22.47 -13.98 -19.12
CA GLN A 69 -21.75 -12.98 -18.34
C GLN A 69 -21.53 -13.44 -16.90
N LYS A 70 -22.55 -14.05 -16.27
CA LYS A 70 -22.41 -14.66 -14.93
C LYS A 70 -21.32 -15.73 -14.92
N GLN A 71 -21.33 -16.64 -15.90
CA GLN A 71 -20.32 -17.69 -16.00
C GLN A 71 -18.91 -17.10 -16.19
N LEU A 72 -18.75 -16.10 -17.07
CA LEU A 72 -17.47 -15.43 -17.29
C LEU A 72 -16.95 -14.75 -16.02
N ARG A 73 -17.83 -14.07 -15.27
CA ARG A 73 -17.48 -13.44 -13.99
C ARG A 73 -16.99 -14.48 -12.99
N LEU A 74 -17.74 -15.57 -12.80
CA LEU A 74 -17.34 -16.65 -11.90
C LEU A 74 -15.99 -17.28 -12.29
N VAL A 75 -15.76 -17.50 -13.59
CA VAL A 75 -14.46 -18.00 -14.08
C VAL A 75 -13.34 -17.00 -13.80
N SER A 76 -13.56 -15.71 -14.04
CA SER A 76 -12.56 -14.66 -13.76
C SER A 76 -12.22 -14.54 -12.28
N GLU A 77 -13.23 -14.66 -11.40
CA GLU A 77 -13.08 -14.65 -9.95
C GLU A 77 -12.28 -15.86 -9.46
N GLU A 78 -12.57 -17.05 -10.00
CA GLU A 78 -11.83 -18.27 -9.67
C GLU A 78 -10.37 -18.19 -10.15
N LEU A 79 -10.14 -17.71 -11.38
CA LEU A 79 -8.78 -17.51 -11.89
C LEU A 79 -8.00 -16.49 -11.04
N ALA A 80 -8.63 -15.40 -10.62
CA ALA A 80 -8.01 -14.43 -9.73
C ALA A 80 -7.66 -15.04 -8.37
N ARG A 81 -8.54 -15.89 -7.82
CA ARG A 81 -8.31 -16.63 -6.57
C ARG A 81 -7.11 -17.57 -6.67
N VAL A 82 -7.04 -18.36 -7.74
CA VAL A 82 -5.92 -19.28 -7.99
C VAL A 82 -4.62 -18.51 -8.16
N ALA A 83 -4.62 -17.45 -8.95
CA ALA A 83 -3.43 -16.62 -9.16
C ALA A 83 -2.91 -15.99 -7.86
N GLU A 84 -3.81 -15.53 -6.98
CA GLU A 84 -3.42 -14.99 -5.68
C GLU A 84 -2.85 -16.07 -4.75
N GLN A 85 -3.44 -17.28 -4.74
CA GLN A 85 -2.89 -18.40 -3.98
C GLN A 85 -1.46 -18.76 -4.44
N GLU A 86 -1.24 -18.84 -5.76
CA GLU A 86 0.09 -19.10 -6.31
C GLU A 86 1.09 -17.99 -5.95
N ARG A 87 0.66 -16.73 -5.95
CA ARG A 87 1.49 -15.59 -5.56
C ARG A 87 1.90 -15.67 -4.10
N LEU A 88 0.96 -15.93 -3.20
CA LEU A 88 1.21 -16.05 -1.77
C LEU A 88 2.17 -17.20 -1.46
N GLU A 89 2.00 -18.35 -2.12
CA GLU A 89 2.90 -19.49 -1.94
C GLU A 89 4.32 -19.17 -2.42
N LYS A 90 4.47 -18.50 -3.58
CA LYS A 90 5.78 -18.02 -4.05
C LYS A 90 6.42 -17.03 -3.07
N GLN A 91 5.63 -16.13 -2.49
CA GLN A 91 6.13 -15.18 -1.48
C GLN A 91 6.59 -15.88 -0.22
N ARG A 92 5.83 -16.87 0.28
CA ARG A 92 6.21 -17.68 1.44
C ARG A 92 7.53 -18.41 1.20
N GLN A 93 7.68 -19.06 0.05
CA GLN A 93 8.91 -19.75 -0.32
C GLN A 93 10.11 -18.80 -0.45
N ALA A 94 9.88 -17.59 -0.97
CA ALA A 94 10.93 -16.57 -1.07
C ALA A 94 11.35 -16.08 0.33
N GLU A 95 10.41 -15.82 1.22
CA GLU A 95 10.69 -15.41 2.60
C GLU A 95 11.44 -16.48 3.41
N GLU A 96 11.11 -17.76 3.22
CA GLU A 96 11.84 -18.86 3.88
C GLU A 96 13.29 -18.94 3.43
N LYS A 97 13.55 -18.77 2.12
CA LYS A 97 14.90 -18.75 1.58
C LYS A 97 15.68 -17.52 2.05
N ALA A 98 15.05 -16.35 2.05
CA ALA A 98 15.65 -15.11 2.52
C ALA A 98 15.98 -15.18 4.01
N LEU A 99 15.10 -15.77 4.82
CA LEU A 99 15.36 -16.01 6.25
C LEU A 99 16.58 -16.92 6.43
N GLN A 100 16.65 -18.03 5.71
CA GLN A 100 17.80 -18.94 5.78
C GLN A 100 19.09 -18.20 5.42
N LEU A 101 19.09 -17.46 4.31
CA LEU A 101 20.25 -16.70 3.86
C LEU A 101 20.70 -15.64 4.89
N LEU A 102 19.74 -14.95 5.52
CA LEU A 102 20.04 -14.01 6.60
C LEU A 102 20.71 -14.74 7.78
N LEU A 103 20.14 -15.86 8.23
CA LEU A 103 20.68 -16.62 9.36
C LEU A 103 22.08 -17.15 9.09
N ASP A 104 22.37 -17.60 7.87
CA ASP A 104 23.69 -18.09 7.45
C ASP A 104 24.75 -16.97 7.43
N ASN A 105 24.34 -15.70 7.39
CA ASN A 105 25.21 -14.52 7.37
C ASN A 105 25.29 -13.77 8.72
N LEU A 106 24.65 -14.30 9.75
CA LEU A 106 24.71 -13.78 11.11
C LEU A 106 25.66 -14.61 11.97
N GLU A 107 26.28 -13.97 12.96
CA GLU A 107 27.03 -14.68 14.00
C GLU A 107 26.08 -15.47 14.92
N GLU A 108 26.55 -16.55 15.54
CA GLU A 108 25.70 -17.44 16.36
C GLU A 108 24.95 -16.71 17.50
N ASN A 109 25.64 -15.75 18.15
CA ASN A 109 25.05 -14.86 19.17
C ASN A 109 23.96 -13.95 18.58
N GLN A 110 24.18 -13.40 17.39
CA GLN A 110 23.20 -12.56 16.69
C GLN A 110 21.98 -13.40 16.28
N VAL A 111 22.18 -14.65 15.83
CA VAL A 111 21.10 -15.57 15.48
C VAL A 111 20.21 -15.85 16.69
N GLU A 112 20.77 -16.12 17.87
CA GLU A 112 19.97 -16.32 19.08
C GLU A 112 19.16 -15.08 19.47
N ILE A 113 19.79 -13.90 19.43
CA ILE A 113 19.11 -12.63 19.75
C ILE A 113 18.01 -12.37 18.74
N PHE A 114 18.29 -12.59 17.45
CA PHE A 114 17.34 -12.38 16.38
C PHE A 114 16.12 -13.30 16.52
N LYS A 115 16.32 -14.58 16.82
CA LYS A 115 15.21 -15.53 17.06
C LYS A 115 14.35 -15.13 18.26
N LYS A 116 14.92 -14.48 19.28
CA LYS A 116 14.21 -14.05 20.50
C LYS A 116 13.51 -12.69 20.35
N THR A 117 14.14 -11.75 19.64
CA THR A 117 13.76 -10.32 19.65
C THR A 117 13.31 -9.80 18.29
N GLY A 118 13.64 -10.49 17.20
CA GLY A 118 13.41 -10.02 15.84
C GLY A 118 14.36 -8.89 15.42
N CYS A 119 15.45 -8.64 16.14
CA CYS A 119 16.47 -7.67 15.75
C CYS A 119 17.89 -8.19 16.00
N PHE A 120 18.88 -7.55 15.38
CA PHE A 120 20.30 -7.80 15.61
C PHE A 120 21.09 -6.51 15.52
N VAL A 121 22.30 -6.50 16.09
CA VAL A 121 23.18 -5.33 16.11
C VAL A 121 24.41 -5.58 15.24
N VAL A 122 24.71 -4.63 14.37
CA VAL A 122 25.82 -4.62 13.43
C VAL A 122 26.80 -3.52 13.85
N THR A 123 28.10 -3.79 13.72
CA THR A 123 29.15 -2.78 13.91
C THR A 123 29.75 -2.43 12.56
N SER A 124 29.74 -1.14 12.19
CA SER A 124 30.34 -0.68 10.94
C SER A 124 31.87 -0.58 11.03
N GLN A 125 32.53 -0.37 9.89
CA GLN A 125 33.97 -0.11 9.84
C GLN A 125 34.42 1.11 10.65
N SER A 126 33.55 2.12 10.85
CA SER A 126 33.87 3.27 11.69
C SER A 126 33.72 3.01 13.19
N GLY A 127 33.27 1.81 13.58
CA GLY A 127 33.01 1.43 14.97
C GLY A 127 31.61 1.81 15.47
N LYS A 128 30.78 2.43 14.63
CA LYS A 128 29.39 2.75 14.99
C LYS A 128 28.53 1.49 15.04
N LYS A 129 27.58 1.47 15.97
CA LYS A 129 26.65 0.36 16.15
C LYS A 129 25.29 0.69 15.58
N TYR A 130 24.71 -0.27 14.88
CA TYR A 130 23.39 -0.15 14.27
C TYR A 130 22.53 -1.33 14.67
N ARG A 131 21.30 -1.08 15.12
CA ARG A 131 20.30 -2.11 15.33
C ARG A 131 19.40 -2.20 14.09
N ILE A 132 19.30 -3.38 13.52
CA ILE A 132 18.39 -3.68 12.42
C ILE A 132 17.22 -4.48 12.99
N ASN A 133 16.03 -3.91 12.94
CA ASN A 133 14.80 -4.55 13.34
C ASN A 133 14.16 -5.27 12.14
N LYS A 134 13.34 -6.29 12.42
CA LYS A 134 12.57 -6.98 11.38
C LYS A 134 11.68 -6.00 10.61
N GLY A 135 11.76 -6.06 9.27
CA GLY A 135 10.95 -5.30 8.34
C GLY A 135 11.77 -4.68 7.22
N ARG A 136 11.10 -3.94 6.32
CA ARG A 136 11.72 -3.35 5.13
C ARG A 136 12.17 -1.90 5.28
N SER A 137 11.37 -1.07 5.95
CA SER A 137 11.55 0.39 5.97
C SER A 137 11.60 0.94 7.38
N SER A 138 12.38 2.00 7.60
CA SER A 138 12.54 2.67 8.90
C SER A 138 12.91 1.71 10.05
N ASN A 139 13.62 0.63 9.71
CA ASN A 139 13.93 -0.48 10.60
C ASN A 139 15.39 -0.44 11.11
N VAL A 140 16.22 0.48 10.62
CA VAL A 140 17.62 0.65 11.00
C VAL A 140 17.75 1.80 12.01
N GLU A 141 18.41 1.54 13.13
CA GLU A 141 18.62 2.48 14.21
C GLU A 141 20.12 2.66 14.49
N GLU A 142 20.64 3.87 14.38
CA GLU A 142 22.00 4.22 14.85
C GLU A 142 21.97 4.27 16.37
N LEU A 143 22.87 3.54 17.03
CA LEU A 143 22.92 3.44 18.49
C LEU A 143 24.01 4.32 19.08
N LYS A 144 23.72 4.94 20.22
CA LYS A 144 24.71 5.57 21.10
C LYS A 144 25.49 4.52 21.88
N GLU A 145 26.55 4.95 22.57
CA GLU A 145 27.37 4.06 23.43
C GLU A 145 26.56 3.38 24.54
N ASP A 146 25.51 4.04 25.05
CA ASP A 146 24.61 3.49 26.07
C ASP A 146 23.55 2.50 25.52
N GLY A 147 23.56 2.26 24.20
CA GLY A 147 22.62 1.38 23.50
C GLY A 147 21.26 2.02 23.19
N THR A 148 21.07 3.30 23.51
CA THR A 148 19.87 4.04 23.11
C THR A 148 19.93 4.43 21.64
N THR A 149 18.76 4.53 21.01
CA THR A 149 18.66 4.96 19.60
C THR A 149 18.97 6.45 19.49
N GLU A 150 19.98 6.79 18.70
CA GLU A 150 20.32 8.17 18.37
C GLU A 150 19.45 8.70 17.23
N LYS A 151 19.36 7.93 16.13
CA LYS A 151 18.64 8.28 14.90
C LYS A 151 18.08 7.03 14.26
N ARG A 152 16.97 7.15 13.52
CA ARG A 152 16.53 6.09 12.60
C ARG A 152 16.89 6.43 11.18
N MET A 153 17.19 5.39 10.42
CA MET A 153 17.58 5.44 9.03
C MET A 153 16.60 4.62 8.20
N CYS A 154 16.23 5.14 7.04
CA CYS A 154 15.44 4.44 6.05
C CYS A 154 16.19 4.38 4.72
N PHE A 155 16.62 3.17 4.35
CA PHE A 155 17.16 2.81 3.04
C PHE A 155 16.87 1.33 2.80
N HIS A 156 16.40 0.99 1.61
CA HIS A 156 16.06 -0.38 1.24
C HIS A 156 16.11 -0.51 -0.28
N PRO A 157 16.17 -1.75 -0.82
CA PRO A 157 16.05 -1.97 -2.26
C PRO A 157 14.77 -1.34 -2.82
N GLU A 158 14.87 -0.74 -4.01
CA GLU A 158 13.75 -0.10 -4.70
C GLU A 158 12.67 -1.13 -5.06
N LEU A 159 13.11 -2.27 -5.61
CA LEU A 159 12.24 -3.40 -5.90
C LEU A 159 11.69 -4.03 -4.62
N TRP A 160 10.52 -4.63 -4.74
CA TRP A 160 9.99 -5.48 -3.68
C TRP A 160 10.85 -6.73 -3.58
N VAL A 161 11.44 -6.93 -2.41
CA VAL A 161 12.20 -8.12 -2.03
C VAL A 161 11.72 -8.57 -0.65
N PRO A 162 11.93 -9.85 -0.28
CA PRO A 162 11.67 -10.34 1.06
C PRO A 162 12.25 -9.45 2.16
N ASP A 163 11.58 -9.39 3.31
CA ASP A 163 12.03 -8.56 4.44
C ASP A 163 13.44 -8.97 4.90
N TYR A 164 13.71 -10.27 4.96
CA TYR A 164 15.00 -10.79 5.41
C TYR A 164 16.15 -10.49 4.43
N ASP A 165 15.87 -10.45 3.11
CA ASP A 165 16.84 -10.01 2.10
C ASP A 165 17.13 -8.51 2.24
N THR A 166 16.11 -7.70 2.54
CA THR A 166 16.30 -6.27 2.84
C THR A 166 17.21 -6.08 4.05
N MET A 167 16.96 -6.81 5.13
CA MET A 167 17.77 -6.75 6.34
C MET A 167 19.23 -7.17 6.09
N LEU A 168 19.43 -8.22 5.28
CA LEU A 168 20.77 -8.68 4.90
C LEU A 168 21.49 -7.63 4.04
N ALA A 169 20.83 -7.06 3.04
CA ALA A 169 21.40 -5.99 2.22
C ALA A 169 21.80 -4.79 3.07
N GLN A 170 20.95 -4.39 4.02
CA GLN A 170 21.24 -3.32 4.98
C GLN A 170 22.46 -3.64 5.86
N LYS A 171 22.54 -4.87 6.41
CA LYS A 171 23.70 -5.34 7.17
C LYS A 171 24.99 -5.19 6.37
N LEU A 172 25.02 -5.76 5.15
CA LEU A 172 26.20 -5.71 4.29
C LEU A 172 26.60 -4.28 3.93
N MET A 173 25.64 -3.42 3.64
CA MET A 173 25.92 -2.01 3.38
C MET A 173 26.53 -1.29 4.59
N LEU A 174 26.03 -1.54 5.81
CA LEU A 174 26.58 -0.93 7.03
C LEU A 174 27.96 -1.47 7.40
N GLU A 175 28.20 -2.77 7.18
CA GLU A 175 29.49 -3.42 7.46
C GLU A 175 30.56 -2.99 6.45
N PHE A 176 30.24 -2.95 5.16
CA PHE A 176 31.23 -2.78 4.10
C PHE A 176 31.26 -1.40 3.45
N SER A 177 30.18 -0.61 3.55
CA SER A 177 30.03 0.65 2.81
C SER A 177 29.17 1.66 3.57
N GLU A 178 29.48 1.87 4.85
CA GLU A 178 28.70 2.75 5.75
C GLU A 178 28.48 4.15 5.16
N GLN A 179 29.50 4.73 4.53
CA GLN A 179 29.40 6.07 3.93
C GLN A 179 28.30 6.14 2.87
N GLU A 180 28.20 5.10 2.04
CA GLU A 180 27.17 5.01 1.01
C GLU A 180 25.79 4.78 1.62
N ALA A 181 25.69 3.91 2.63
CA ALA A 181 24.44 3.70 3.38
C ALA A 181 23.91 5.01 3.95
N ARG A 182 24.78 5.83 4.55
CA ARG A 182 24.41 7.14 5.10
C ARG A 182 24.09 8.18 4.03
N ARG A 183 24.71 8.09 2.84
CA ARG A 183 24.44 8.99 1.72
C ARG A 183 23.03 8.79 1.15
N VAL A 184 22.59 7.54 1.03
CA VAL A 184 21.27 7.21 0.46
C VAL A 184 20.15 7.18 1.50
N ALA A 185 20.48 7.06 2.79
CA ALA A 185 19.49 6.98 3.86
C ALA A 185 18.78 8.31 4.10
N ASN A 186 17.47 8.21 4.30
CA ASN A 186 16.68 9.27 4.93
C ASN A 186 16.73 9.11 6.44
N PHE A 187 16.99 10.20 7.17
CA PHE A 187 17.06 10.22 8.63
C PHE A 187 15.77 10.79 9.21
N SER A 188 15.28 10.19 10.31
CA SER A 188 14.15 10.71 11.11
C SER A 188 14.59 11.04 12.53
#